data_AF-D2JNY1-F1
#
_entry.id   AF-D2JNY1-F1
#
_cell.length_a   1.000
_cell.length_b   1.000
_cell.length_c   1.000
_cell.angle_alpha   90.00
_cell.angle_beta   90.00
_cell.angle_gamma   90.00
#
_symmetry.space_group_name_H-M   'P 1'
#
loop_
_entity.id
_entity.type
_entity.pdbx_description
1 polymer ?
#
loop_
_entity_poly.entity_id
_entity_poly.type
_entity_poly.pdbx_seq_one_letter_code
_entity_poly.pdbx_strand_id
1 'polypeptide(L)'
;MSIQMAARLRPAIHPTYPRLLCAHLHSRGFDNATIFEGTRLHWEQLLGEHRYLSLEQMSRLIRRSIELTGEPWLGLDIGGVTSVSAHGPLGFAVVSAADLGAVLRVLSRFVGVRFQPVTVHLREEPERVVLTMEEEEDLEEVREYVNGAVLATFFHLIDTVTSRRLRDLVVSMPTPEPEWAEVYTEKLGCPVRFGTSALTIEVPAALLATPCLTSDPGLHRTALRD
;
A
#
# COMPACT_ATOMS: atom_id res chain seq x y z
N MET A 1 21.03 -15.35 17.09
CA MET A 1 20.09 -14.42 16.44
C MET A 1 19.46 -15.18 15.28
N SER A 2 18.15 -15.42 15.26
CA SER A 2 17.51 -16.21 14.19
C SER A 2 17.59 -15.47 12.85
N ILE A 3 17.63 -16.22 11.74
CA ILE A 3 17.71 -15.67 10.36
C ILE A 3 16.57 -14.68 10.09
N GLN A 4 15.38 -14.95 10.61
CA GLN A 4 14.18 -14.12 10.46
C GLN A 4 14.32 -12.76 11.18
N MET A 5 14.95 -12.73 12.36
CA MET A 5 15.22 -11.47 13.08
C MET A 5 16.26 -10.60 12.38
N ALA A 6 17.20 -11.21 11.64
CA ALA A 6 18.17 -10.47 10.83
C ALA A 6 17.56 -9.87 9.55
N ALA A 7 16.51 -10.48 8.98
CA ALA A 7 15.81 -9.96 7.80
C ALA A 7 15.05 -8.66 8.09
N ARG A 8 14.30 -8.61 9.20
CA ARG A 8 13.51 -7.42 9.64
C ARG A 8 14.34 -6.15 9.88
N LEU A 9 15.66 -6.29 10.05
CA LEU A 9 16.60 -5.19 10.28
C LEU A 9 17.24 -4.64 9.00
N ARG A 10 17.04 -5.31 7.85
CA ARG A 10 17.59 -4.84 6.57
C ARG A 10 16.79 -3.64 6.06
N PRO A 11 17.44 -2.57 5.55
CA PRO A 11 16.76 -1.49 4.86
C PRO A 11 15.97 -2.01 3.66
N ALA A 12 14.65 -1.81 3.67
CA ALA A 12 13.71 -2.51 2.79
C ALA A 12 12.49 -1.65 2.35
N ILE A 13 12.23 -0.54 3.04
CA ILE A 13 11.03 0.29 2.84
C ILE A 13 11.41 1.70 2.40
N HIS A 14 10.84 2.18 1.30
CA HIS A 14 11.12 3.51 0.77
C HIS A 14 10.74 4.61 1.78
N PRO A 15 11.59 5.63 2.03
CA PRO A 15 11.39 6.63 3.09
C PRO A 15 10.16 7.52 2.90
N THR A 16 9.55 7.55 1.72
CA THR A 16 8.30 8.31 1.51
C THR A 16 7.18 7.84 2.43
N TYR A 17 7.01 6.54 2.65
CA TYR A 17 5.89 6.01 3.44
C TYR A 17 5.93 6.40 4.93
N PRO A 18 7.05 6.28 5.66
CA PRO A 18 7.13 6.80 7.03
C PRO A 18 6.99 8.34 7.07
N ARG A 19 7.47 9.07 6.05
CA ARG A 19 7.24 10.54 5.97
C ARG A 19 5.76 10.88 5.83
N LEU A 20 5.02 10.14 4.99
CA LEU A 20 3.57 10.33 4.83
C LEU A 20 2.81 10.00 6.11
N LEU A 21 3.21 8.94 6.83
CA LEU A 21 2.66 8.60 8.13
C LEU A 21 2.89 9.74 9.14
N CYS A 22 4.11 10.27 9.24
CA CYS A 22 4.39 11.44 10.08
C CYS A 22 3.58 12.67 9.65
N ALA A 23 3.46 12.95 8.35
CA ALA A 23 2.68 14.07 7.85
C ALA A 23 1.18 13.94 8.20
N HIS A 24 0.64 12.72 8.16
CA HIS A 24 -0.71 12.44 8.64
C HIS A 24 -0.84 12.74 10.14
N LEU A 25 0.09 12.28 10.97
CA LEU A 25 0.05 12.57 12.41
C LEU A 25 0.23 14.07 12.72
N HIS A 26 1.07 14.77 11.98
CA HIS A 26 1.23 16.22 12.09
C HIS A 26 -0.09 16.95 11.77
N SER A 27 -0.83 16.52 10.75
CA SER A 27 -2.12 17.13 10.42
C SER A 27 -3.19 16.88 11.49
N ARG A 28 -3.02 15.84 12.31
CA ARG A 28 -3.82 15.54 13.51
C ARG A 28 -3.35 16.27 14.78
N GLY A 29 -2.28 17.07 14.69
CA GLY A 29 -1.78 17.91 15.79
C GLY A 29 -0.71 17.28 16.68
N PHE A 30 -0.19 16.08 16.34
CA PHE A 30 0.93 15.49 17.07
C PHE A 30 2.26 16.13 16.63
N ASP A 31 3.17 16.38 17.56
CA ASP A 31 4.51 16.89 17.24
C ASP A 31 5.55 15.76 17.10
N ASN A 32 6.76 16.09 16.63
CA ASN A 32 7.83 15.10 16.45
C ASN A 32 8.22 14.42 17.77
N ALA A 33 8.26 15.14 18.89
CA ALA A 33 8.60 14.56 20.19
C ALA A 33 7.63 13.44 20.55
N THR A 34 6.33 13.68 20.36
CA THR A 34 5.25 12.72 20.63
C THR A 34 5.26 11.55 19.64
N ILE A 35 5.42 11.81 18.34
CA ILE A 35 5.42 10.78 17.28
C ILE A 35 6.59 9.81 17.44
N PHE A 36 7.76 10.31 17.82
CA PHE A 36 8.98 9.51 17.85
C PHE A 36 9.32 8.91 19.21
N GLU A 37 8.57 9.26 20.27
CA GLU A 37 8.73 8.69 21.60
C GLU A 37 8.75 7.15 21.56
N GLY A 38 9.80 6.55 22.14
CA GLY A 38 9.96 5.08 22.18
C GLY A 38 10.34 4.40 20.85
N THR A 39 10.32 5.10 19.71
CA THR A 39 10.56 4.48 18.38
C THR A 39 12.04 4.36 18.00
N ARG A 40 12.94 5.09 18.68
CA ARG A 40 14.36 5.26 18.30
C ARG A 40 14.57 5.84 16.89
N LEU A 41 13.56 6.50 16.34
CA LEU A 41 13.61 7.24 15.09
C LEU A 41 13.55 8.74 15.38
N HIS A 42 14.01 9.56 14.43
CA HIS A 42 13.90 11.01 14.46
C HIS A 42 13.55 11.55 13.07
N TRP A 43 12.91 12.71 13.01
CA TRP A 43 12.46 13.31 11.76
C TRP A 43 13.59 13.53 10.75
N GLU A 44 14.73 14.03 11.23
CA GLU A 44 15.91 14.31 10.41
C GLU A 44 16.47 13.05 9.75
N GLN A 45 16.32 11.89 10.41
CA GLN A 45 16.72 10.59 9.84
C GLN A 45 15.81 10.20 8.68
N LEU A 46 14.51 10.50 8.78
CA LEU A 46 13.57 10.23 7.70
C LEU A 46 13.83 11.13 6.50
N LEU A 47 14.26 12.38 6.70
CA LEU A 47 14.56 13.33 5.62
C LEU A 47 15.84 13.01 4.85
N GLY A 48 16.77 12.26 5.44
CA GLY A 48 18.02 11.87 4.80
C GLY A 48 17.79 11.17 3.46
N GLU A 49 18.52 11.58 2.43
CA GLU A 49 18.45 10.99 1.09
C GLU A 49 18.85 9.50 1.15
N HIS A 50 18.12 8.65 0.41
CA HIS A 50 18.40 7.23 0.19
C HIS A 50 18.38 6.28 1.41
N ARG A 51 17.88 6.71 2.58
CA ARG A 51 17.73 5.78 3.72
C ARG A 51 16.40 5.04 3.64
N TYR A 52 16.43 3.84 3.09
CA TYR A 52 15.36 2.87 3.28
C TYR A 52 15.25 2.53 4.77
N LEU A 53 14.03 2.38 5.26
CA LEU A 53 13.78 1.90 6.62
C LEU A 53 13.76 0.38 6.63
N SER A 54 14.18 -0.20 7.75
CA SER A 54 13.91 -1.62 7.99
C SER A 54 12.45 -1.84 8.39
N LEU A 55 11.95 -3.06 8.21
CA LEU A 55 10.61 -3.43 8.67
C LEU A 55 10.46 -3.15 10.16
N GLU A 56 11.45 -3.50 10.98
CA GLU A 56 11.43 -3.22 12.42
C GLU A 56 11.34 -1.72 12.76
N GLN A 57 12.01 -0.84 12.00
CA GLN A 57 11.87 0.61 12.18
C GLN A 57 10.47 1.10 11.82
N MET A 58 9.94 0.63 10.68
CA MET A 58 8.59 0.96 10.24
C MET A 58 7.54 0.44 11.24
N SER A 59 7.70 -0.78 11.75
CA SER A 59 6.78 -1.39 12.70
C SER A 59 6.68 -0.59 14.01
N ARG A 60 7.82 -0.10 14.54
CA ARG A 60 7.81 0.80 15.71
C ARG A 60 7.04 2.09 15.44
N LEU A 61 7.21 2.70 14.27
CA LEU A 61 6.48 3.92 13.92
C LEU A 61 4.98 3.64 13.75
N ILE A 62 4.61 2.56 13.05
CA ILE A 62 3.20 2.16 12.86
C ILE A 62 2.52 1.92 14.21
N ARG A 63 3.13 1.10 15.09
CA ARG A 63 2.59 0.84 16.43
C ARG A 63 2.34 2.13 17.20
N ARG A 64 3.34 3.01 17.24
CA ARG A 64 3.22 4.31 17.90
C ARG A 64 2.11 5.17 17.29
N SER A 65 1.96 5.14 15.97
CA SER A 65 0.90 5.88 15.27
C SER A 65 -0.48 5.38 15.66
N ILE A 66 -0.68 4.05 15.70
CA ILE A 66 -1.95 3.43 16.12
C ILE A 66 -2.24 3.73 17.58
N GLU A 67 -1.25 3.70 18.47
CA GLU A 67 -1.41 4.08 19.88
C GLU A 67 -1.86 5.54 20.05
N LEU A 68 -1.31 6.45 19.24
CA LEU A 68 -1.64 7.87 19.30
C LEU A 68 -3.03 8.17 18.76
N THR A 69 -3.45 7.50 17.68
CA THR A 69 -4.74 7.77 17.03
C THR A 69 -5.88 6.93 17.59
N GLY A 70 -5.59 5.75 18.14
CA GLY A 70 -6.59 4.74 18.46
C GLY A 70 -7.25 4.10 17.23
N GLU A 71 -6.62 4.21 16.06
CA GLU A 71 -7.18 3.78 14.76
C GLU A 71 -6.34 2.62 14.18
N PRO A 72 -6.70 1.34 14.42
CA PRO A 72 -6.02 0.20 13.80
C PRO A 72 -6.05 0.22 12.26
N TRP A 73 -7.09 0.83 11.70
CA TRP A 73 -7.30 0.99 10.25
C TRP A 73 -6.52 2.15 9.62
N LEU A 74 -5.61 2.81 10.35
CA LEU A 74 -4.87 4.00 9.88
C LEU A 74 -4.19 3.82 8.50
N GLY A 75 -3.82 2.58 8.17
CA GLY A 75 -3.31 2.23 6.84
C GLY A 75 -4.29 2.59 5.72
N LEU A 76 -5.58 2.33 5.90
CA LEU A 76 -6.64 2.70 4.93
C LEU A 76 -6.69 4.22 4.72
N ASP A 77 -6.61 5.00 5.80
CA ASP A 77 -6.69 6.45 5.75
C ASP A 77 -5.52 7.06 4.97
N ILE A 78 -4.31 6.58 5.24
CA ILE A 78 -3.11 7.09 4.58
C ILE A 78 -3.06 6.62 3.12
N GLY A 79 -3.32 5.34 2.88
CA GLY A 79 -3.29 4.76 1.53
C GLY A 79 -4.31 5.42 0.60
N GLY A 80 -5.50 5.77 1.11
CA GLY A 80 -6.61 6.35 0.34
C GLY A 80 -6.42 7.81 -0.08
N VAL A 81 -5.42 8.50 0.46
CA VAL A 81 -5.13 9.91 0.15
C VAL A 81 -3.68 10.13 -0.32
N THR A 82 -2.90 9.07 -0.46
CA THR A 82 -1.51 9.18 -0.91
C THR A 82 -1.46 9.56 -2.38
N SER A 83 -0.96 10.75 -2.67
CA SER A 83 -0.77 11.25 -4.04
C SER A 83 0.02 10.26 -4.89
N VAL A 84 -0.39 10.11 -6.15
CA VAL A 84 0.35 9.35 -7.18
C VAL A 84 1.84 9.68 -7.18
N SER A 85 2.20 10.97 -7.11
CA SER A 85 3.60 11.40 -7.18
C SER A 85 4.45 10.88 -6.02
N ALA A 86 3.84 10.59 -4.86
CA ALA A 86 4.54 10.02 -3.72
C ALA A 86 5.07 8.61 -3.99
N HIS A 87 4.48 7.89 -4.95
CA HIS A 87 4.91 6.56 -5.39
C HIS A 87 6.10 6.59 -6.36
N GLY A 88 6.55 7.78 -6.80
CA GLY A 88 7.68 7.91 -7.72
C GLY A 88 7.39 7.25 -9.09
N PRO A 89 8.36 6.50 -9.67
CA PRO A 89 8.17 5.83 -10.96
C PRO A 89 6.93 4.94 -11.04
N LEU A 90 6.59 4.22 -9.96
CA LEU A 90 5.35 3.42 -9.88
C LEU A 90 4.13 4.29 -10.18
N GLY A 91 4.01 5.43 -9.50
CA GLY A 91 2.88 6.33 -9.65
C GLY A 91 2.78 6.86 -11.08
N PHE A 92 3.90 7.31 -11.64
CA PHE A 92 3.95 7.79 -13.02
C PHE A 92 3.60 6.70 -14.04
N ALA A 93 4.08 5.47 -13.83
CA ALA A 93 3.72 4.34 -14.67
C ALA A 93 2.22 4.02 -14.60
N VAL A 94 1.59 4.15 -13.42
CA VAL A 94 0.15 4.00 -13.27
C VAL A 94 -0.63 5.10 -14.01
N VAL A 95 -0.33 6.38 -13.81
CA VAL A 95 -1.10 7.46 -14.46
C VAL A 95 -0.92 7.52 -15.97
N SER A 96 0.20 7.02 -16.50
CA SER A 96 0.46 7.00 -17.93
C SER A 96 0.04 5.70 -18.62
N ALA A 97 -0.47 4.72 -17.87
CA ALA A 97 -0.87 3.42 -18.40
C ALA A 97 -1.98 3.56 -19.45
N ALA A 98 -2.05 2.60 -20.38
CA ALA A 98 -3.07 2.62 -21.44
C ALA A 98 -4.45 2.20 -20.92
N ASP A 99 -4.49 1.17 -20.08
CA ASP A 99 -5.70 0.52 -19.59
C ASP A 99 -5.50 -0.08 -18.19
N LEU A 100 -6.59 -0.54 -17.58
CA LEU A 100 -6.56 -1.16 -16.26
C LEU A 100 -5.62 -2.37 -16.22
N GLY A 101 -5.58 -3.20 -17.27
CA GLY A 101 -4.66 -4.34 -17.33
C GLY A 101 -3.19 -3.92 -17.21
N ALA A 102 -2.81 -2.83 -17.87
CA ALA A 102 -1.48 -2.24 -17.75
C ALA A 102 -1.22 -1.70 -16.33
N VAL A 103 -2.20 -1.07 -15.70
CA VAL A 103 -2.12 -0.63 -14.28
C VAL A 103 -1.86 -1.84 -13.37
N LEU A 104 -2.63 -2.92 -13.49
CA LEU A 104 -2.47 -4.10 -12.63
C LEU A 104 -1.07 -4.72 -12.77
N ARG A 105 -0.52 -4.79 -13.99
CA ARG A 105 0.86 -5.26 -14.24
C ARG A 105 1.92 -4.34 -13.64
N VAL A 106 1.70 -3.02 -13.64
CA VAL A 106 2.59 -2.08 -12.95
C VAL A 106 2.56 -2.34 -11.45
N LEU A 107 1.38 -2.45 -10.86
CA LEU A 107 1.23 -2.68 -9.41
C LEU A 107 1.92 -3.98 -8.97
N SER A 108 1.69 -5.09 -9.69
CA SER A 108 2.34 -6.37 -9.36
C SER A 108 3.87 -6.32 -9.45
N ARG A 109 4.41 -5.49 -10.35
CA ARG A 109 5.86 -5.37 -10.55
C ARG A 109 6.53 -4.44 -9.55
N PHE A 110 5.90 -3.31 -9.19
CA PHE A 110 6.58 -2.22 -8.49
C PHE A 110 6.27 -2.10 -7.00
N VAL A 111 5.23 -2.75 -6.47
CA VAL A 111 4.93 -2.71 -5.02
C VAL A 111 6.13 -3.21 -4.21
N GLY A 112 6.66 -4.40 -4.51
CA GLY A 112 7.81 -4.98 -3.80
C GLY A 112 9.13 -4.23 -4.01
N VAL A 113 9.25 -3.38 -5.05
CA VAL A 113 10.42 -2.51 -5.22
C VAL A 113 10.42 -1.38 -4.18
N ARG A 114 9.23 -0.92 -3.81
CA ARG A 114 9.01 0.22 -2.92
C ARG A 114 8.87 -0.20 -1.45
N PHE A 115 8.31 -1.37 -1.22
CA PHE A 115 8.06 -1.96 0.10
C PHE A 115 8.40 -3.45 0.03
N GLN A 116 9.69 -3.78 0.18
CA GLN A 116 10.20 -5.14 -0.01
C GLN A 116 9.59 -6.22 0.89
N PRO A 117 9.07 -5.93 2.11
CA PRO A 117 8.41 -6.94 2.92
C PRO A 117 7.16 -7.57 2.34
N VAL A 118 6.61 -6.99 1.26
CA VAL A 118 5.48 -7.57 0.54
C VAL A 118 5.75 -7.61 -0.95
N THR A 119 5.22 -8.64 -1.61
CA THR A 119 5.14 -8.73 -3.06
C THR A 119 3.69 -8.87 -3.49
N VAL A 120 3.42 -8.58 -4.76
CA VAL A 120 2.08 -8.74 -5.34
C VAL A 120 2.20 -9.59 -6.58
N HIS A 121 1.56 -10.75 -6.55
CA HIS A 121 1.47 -11.66 -7.68
C HIS A 121 0.22 -11.39 -8.48
N LEU A 122 0.37 -11.29 -9.80
CA LEU A 122 -0.74 -11.17 -10.74
C LEU A 122 -0.95 -12.53 -11.41
N ARG A 123 -2.16 -13.06 -11.33
CA ARG A 123 -2.55 -14.27 -12.04
C ARG A 123 -3.77 -14.01 -12.91
N GLU A 124 -3.60 -14.22 -14.21
CA GLU A 124 -4.69 -14.10 -15.19
C GLU A 124 -5.43 -15.45 -15.31
N GLU A 125 -6.75 -15.40 -15.15
CA GLU A 125 -7.69 -16.50 -15.40
C GLU A 125 -8.64 -16.10 -16.56
N PRO A 126 -9.39 -17.05 -17.16
CA PRO A 126 -10.30 -16.73 -18.25
C PRO A 126 -11.34 -15.63 -17.94
N GLU A 127 -11.87 -15.60 -16.72
CA GLU A 127 -12.97 -14.67 -16.35
C GLU A 127 -12.54 -13.54 -15.42
N ARG A 128 -11.34 -13.62 -14.84
CA ARG A 128 -10.84 -12.66 -13.84
C ARG A 128 -9.32 -12.60 -13.80
N VAL A 129 -8.81 -11.55 -13.19
CA VAL A 129 -7.42 -11.42 -12.78
C VAL A 129 -7.38 -11.32 -11.27
N VAL A 130 -6.49 -12.09 -10.65
CA VAL A 130 -6.33 -12.11 -9.19
C VAL A 130 -4.98 -11.49 -8.85
N LEU A 131 -5.01 -10.41 -8.07
CA LEU A 131 -3.84 -9.91 -7.37
C LEU A 131 -3.79 -10.58 -6.00
N THR A 132 -2.69 -11.23 -5.68
CA THR A 132 -2.44 -11.82 -4.36
C THR A 132 -1.25 -11.11 -3.75
N MET A 133 -1.40 -10.56 -2.55
CA MET A 133 -0.26 -10.04 -1.81
C MET A 133 0.36 -11.16 -0.96
N GLU A 134 1.68 -11.26 -1.02
CA GLU A 134 2.48 -12.22 -0.26
C GLU A 134 3.42 -11.47 0.68
N GLU A 135 3.59 -11.99 1.90
CA GLU A 135 4.54 -11.48 2.88
C GLU A 135 5.89 -12.15 2.67
N GLU A 136 6.89 -11.39 2.22
CA GLU A 136 8.28 -11.87 2.12
C GLU A 136 8.93 -11.89 3.51
N GLU A 137 8.49 -11.00 4.40
CA GLU A 137 8.80 -11.02 5.82
C GLU A 137 7.50 -10.93 6.64
N ASP A 138 7.41 -11.76 7.69
CA ASP A 138 6.24 -11.79 8.59
C ASP A 138 5.94 -10.39 9.13
N LEU A 139 4.80 -9.80 8.78
CA LEU A 139 4.46 -8.44 9.18
C LEU A 139 4.03 -8.33 10.66
N GLU A 140 3.84 -9.46 11.34
CA GLU A 140 3.46 -9.55 12.75
C GLU A 140 2.27 -8.60 13.06
N GLU A 141 2.39 -7.75 14.07
CA GLU A 141 1.32 -6.87 14.55
C GLU A 141 0.98 -5.70 13.61
N VAL A 142 1.83 -5.39 12.63
CA VAL A 142 1.59 -4.28 11.68
C VAL A 142 0.97 -4.74 10.36
N ARG A 143 0.69 -6.03 10.23
CA ARG A 143 0.04 -6.65 9.07
C ARG A 143 -1.23 -5.92 8.65
N GLU A 144 -2.11 -5.61 9.59
CA GLU A 144 -3.37 -4.96 9.27
C GLU A 144 -3.16 -3.57 8.65
N TYR A 145 -2.28 -2.75 9.24
CA TYR A 145 -1.93 -1.45 8.69
C TYR A 145 -1.37 -1.56 7.27
N VAL A 146 -0.44 -2.48 7.03
CA VAL A 146 0.21 -2.65 5.72
C VAL A 146 -0.81 -3.12 4.68
N ASN A 147 -1.63 -4.12 5.01
CA ASN A 147 -2.68 -4.63 4.13
C ASN A 147 -3.70 -3.53 3.79
N GLY A 148 -4.15 -2.78 4.79
CA GLY A 148 -5.04 -1.64 4.61
C GLY A 148 -4.44 -0.56 3.72
N ALA A 149 -3.17 -0.20 3.93
CA ALA A 149 -2.49 0.78 3.09
C ALA A 149 -2.37 0.34 1.63
N VAL A 150 -2.00 -0.93 1.38
CA VAL A 150 -1.92 -1.48 0.03
C VAL A 150 -3.30 -1.48 -0.66
N LEU A 151 -4.34 -1.94 0.04
CA LEU A 151 -5.71 -1.93 -0.48
C LEU A 151 -6.19 -0.51 -0.81
N ALA A 152 -6.10 0.42 0.14
CA ALA A 152 -6.59 1.78 -0.07
C ALA A 152 -5.80 2.49 -1.18
N THR A 153 -4.49 2.29 -1.26
CA THR A 153 -3.67 2.78 -2.39
C THR A 153 -4.12 2.17 -3.72
N PHE A 154 -4.42 0.88 -3.78
CA PHE A 154 -4.92 0.23 -5.01
C PHE A 154 -6.17 0.92 -5.53
N PHE A 155 -7.18 1.11 -4.67
CA PHE A 155 -8.43 1.77 -5.07
C PHE A 155 -8.22 3.24 -5.41
N HIS A 156 -7.40 3.96 -4.64
CA HIS A 156 -7.09 5.37 -4.90
C HIS A 156 -6.43 5.56 -6.28
N LEU A 157 -5.45 4.72 -6.61
CA LEU A 157 -4.73 4.79 -7.88
C LEU A 157 -5.64 4.48 -9.07
N ILE A 158 -6.50 3.47 -8.96
CA ILE A 158 -7.46 3.12 -10.02
C ILE A 158 -8.49 4.23 -10.22
N ASP A 159 -9.03 4.78 -9.14
CA ASP A 159 -9.98 5.90 -9.22
C ASP A 159 -9.35 7.16 -9.83
N THR A 160 -8.05 7.33 -9.66
CA THR A 160 -7.32 8.48 -10.23
C THR A 160 -7.19 8.38 -11.75
N VAL A 161 -7.12 7.17 -12.31
CA VAL A 161 -6.80 6.95 -13.73
C VAL A 161 -7.98 6.46 -14.56
N THR A 162 -9.03 5.93 -13.94
CA THR A 162 -10.21 5.38 -14.64
C THR A 162 -11.44 6.26 -14.43
N SER A 163 -12.36 6.27 -15.40
CA SER A 163 -13.63 7.00 -15.29
C SER A 163 -14.69 6.29 -14.44
N ARG A 164 -14.45 5.01 -14.09
CA ARG A 164 -15.36 4.17 -13.32
C ARG A 164 -14.72 3.79 -11.99
N ARG A 165 -15.42 4.05 -10.90
CA ARG A 165 -15.06 3.48 -9.59
C ARG A 165 -15.30 1.97 -9.60
N LEU A 166 -14.24 1.19 -9.46
CA LEU A 166 -14.33 -0.27 -9.42
C LEU A 166 -14.74 -0.70 -8.01
N ARG A 167 -16.04 -0.79 -7.73
CA ARG A 167 -16.58 -1.15 -6.41
C ARG A 167 -17.22 -2.54 -6.33
N ASP A 168 -17.39 -3.17 -7.48
CA ASP A 168 -17.93 -4.53 -7.60
C ASP A 168 -16.82 -5.59 -7.57
N LEU A 169 -15.68 -5.29 -6.93
CA LEU A 169 -14.53 -6.20 -6.83
C LEU A 169 -14.70 -7.14 -5.63
N VAL A 170 -14.05 -8.30 -5.69
CA VAL A 170 -13.95 -9.20 -4.54
C VAL A 170 -12.63 -8.95 -3.84
N VAL A 171 -12.70 -8.43 -2.62
CA VAL A 171 -11.54 -8.25 -1.74
C VAL A 171 -11.58 -9.29 -0.63
N SER A 172 -10.47 -9.98 -0.41
CA SER A 172 -10.31 -10.95 0.68
C SER A 172 -9.16 -10.54 1.58
N MET A 173 -9.32 -10.64 2.89
CA MET A 173 -8.36 -10.28 3.92
C MET A 173 -7.99 -11.50 4.77
N PRO A 174 -6.69 -11.77 4.99
CA PRO A 174 -6.23 -12.93 5.76
C PRO A 174 -6.32 -12.75 7.28
N THR A 175 -6.92 -11.65 7.72
CA THR A 175 -7.13 -11.33 9.14
C THR A 175 -8.54 -11.76 9.56
N PRO A 176 -8.75 -12.16 10.84
CA PRO A 176 -10.09 -12.29 11.38
C PRO A 176 -10.90 -11.01 11.17
N GLU A 177 -12.22 -11.13 11.10
CA GLU A 177 -13.10 -9.97 11.00
C GLU A 177 -12.97 -9.09 12.25
N PRO A 178 -12.49 -7.84 12.12
CA PRO A 178 -12.33 -6.96 13.28
C PRO A 178 -13.65 -6.29 13.65
N GLU A 179 -13.74 -5.74 14.87
CA GLU A 179 -14.91 -4.96 15.32
C GLU A 179 -15.19 -3.72 14.44
N TRP A 180 -14.16 -3.22 13.73
CA TRP A 180 -14.24 -2.09 12.80
C TRP A 180 -14.28 -2.53 11.32
N ALA A 181 -14.76 -3.75 11.03
CA ALA A 181 -14.85 -4.26 9.66
C ALA A 181 -15.63 -3.32 8.71
N GLU A 182 -16.66 -2.63 9.21
CA GLU A 182 -17.46 -1.66 8.45
C GLU A 182 -16.61 -0.50 7.89
N VAL A 183 -15.54 -0.11 8.59
CA VAL A 183 -14.63 0.96 8.15
C VAL A 183 -13.96 0.62 6.82
N TYR A 184 -13.65 -0.67 6.58
CA TYR A 184 -13.09 -1.12 5.30
C TYR A 184 -14.10 -0.91 4.16
N THR A 185 -15.35 -1.31 4.36
CA THR A 185 -16.38 -1.13 3.32
C THR A 185 -16.70 0.33 3.08
N GLU A 186 -16.75 1.17 4.12
CA GLU A 186 -16.95 2.61 3.99
C GLU A 186 -15.82 3.27 3.17
N LYS A 187 -14.56 3.01 3.53
CA LYS A 187 -13.40 3.66 2.92
C LYS A 187 -13.10 3.13 1.51
N LEU A 188 -13.19 1.81 1.31
CA LEU A 188 -12.91 1.21 0.00
C LEU A 188 -14.12 1.29 -0.93
N GLY A 189 -15.33 1.44 -0.40
CA GLY A 189 -16.58 1.42 -1.15
C GLY A 189 -16.92 0.04 -1.74
N CYS A 190 -16.28 -1.04 -1.28
CA CYS A 190 -16.56 -2.41 -1.73
C CYS A 190 -16.59 -3.39 -0.54
N PRO A 191 -17.31 -4.52 -0.64
CA PRO A 191 -17.33 -5.53 0.41
C PRO A 191 -15.97 -6.21 0.57
N VAL A 192 -15.58 -6.46 1.83
CA VAL A 192 -14.34 -7.17 2.18
C VAL A 192 -14.69 -8.47 2.90
N ARG A 193 -14.14 -9.59 2.43
CA ARG A 193 -14.26 -10.91 3.06
C ARG A 193 -13.08 -11.14 3.99
N PHE A 194 -13.34 -11.27 5.29
CA PHE A 194 -12.32 -11.54 6.30
C PHE A 194 -12.16 -13.05 6.56
N GLY A 195 -11.08 -13.42 7.24
CA GLY A 195 -10.79 -14.80 7.65
C GLY A 195 -10.36 -15.72 6.51
N THR A 196 -9.82 -15.18 5.42
CA THR A 196 -9.33 -15.97 4.28
C THR A 196 -7.87 -16.39 4.46
N SER A 197 -7.31 -17.13 3.50
CA SER A 197 -5.90 -17.58 3.56
C SER A 197 -4.89 -16.54 3.05
N ALA A 198 -5.33 -15.53 2.32
CA ALA A 198 -4.46 -14.53 1.69
C ALA A 198 -5.19 -13.22 1.43
N LEU A 199 -4.42 -12.13 1.31
CA LEU A 199 -4.93 -10.85 0.81
C LEU A 199 -5.07 -10.95 -0.70
N THR A 200 -6.30 -10.85 -1.21
CA THR A 200 -6.56 -10.92 -2.66
C THR A 200 -7.50 -9.83 -3.14
N ILE A 201 -7.28 -9.36 -4.37
CA ILE A 201 -8.21 -8.53 -5.13
C ILE A 201 -8.53 -9.24 -6.43
N GLU A 202 -9.81 -9.56 -6.66
CA GLU A 202 -10.26 -10.15 -7.91
C GLU A 202 -10.92 -9.09 -8.80
N VAL A 203 -10.41 -8.97 -10.02
CA VAL A 203 -10.87 -8.03 -11.03
C VAL A 203 -11.45 -8.82 -12.21
N PRO A 204 -12.73 -8.64 -12.58
CA PRO A 204 -13.30 -9.29 -13.77
C PRO A 204 -12.47 -8.99 -15.04
N ALA A 205 -12.19 -10.02 -15.85
CA ALA A 205 -11.34 -9.89 -17.03
C ALA A 205 -11.91 -8.90 -18.06
N ALA A 206 -13.25 -8.76 -18.10
CA ALA A 206 -13.95 -7.78 -18.93
C ALA A 206 -13.57 -6.32 -18.62
N LEU A 207 -13.00 -6.03 -17.44
CA LEU A 207 -12.59 -4.69 -17.04
C LEU A 207 -11.16 -4.34 -17.45
N LEU A 208 -10.34 -5.30 -17.86
CA LEU A 208 -8.92 -5.05 -18.15
C LEU A 208 -8.70 -4.04 -19.27
N ALA A 209 -9.58 -4.05 -20.28
CA ALA A 209 -9.53 -3.11 -21.39
C ALA A 209 -10.12 -1.73 -21.06
N THR A 210 -10.48 -1.45 -19.80
CA THR A 210 -10.96 -0.14 -19.38
C THR A 210 -9.86 0.89 -19.60
N PRO A 211 -10.07 1.90 -20.47
CA PRO A 211 -9.03 2.86 -20.80
C PRO A 211 -8.71 3.78 -19.61
N CYS A 212 -7.43 4.09 -19.45
CA CYS A 212 -7.02 5.13 -18.51
C CYS A 212 -7.16 6.52 -19.16
N LEU A 213 -7.68 7.47 -18.40
CA LEU A 213 -7.99 8.83 -18.85
C LEU A 213 -6.75 9.65 -19.21
N THR A 214 -5.62 9.32 -18.60
CA THR A 214 -4.35 10.06 -18.71
C THR A 214 -3.27 9.26 -19.45
N SER A 215 -3.67 8.28 -20.27
CA SER A 215 -2.77 7.44 -21.07
C SER A 215 -1.74 8.27 -21.84
N ASP A 216 -0.47 7.97 -21.61
CA ASP A 216 0.68 8.56 -22.30
C ASP A 216 1.74 7.47 -22.52
N PRO A 217 1.79 6.85 -23.71
CA PRO A 217 2.73 5.78 -24.00
C PRO A 217 4.20 6.21 -23.89
N GLY A 218 4.51 7.50 -24.10
CA GLY A 218 5.86 8.04 -23.99
C GLY A 218 6.32 8.06 -22.54
N LEU A 219 5.52 8.70 -21.68
CA LEU A 219 5.76 8.75 -20.25
C LEU A 219 5.78 7.36 -19.62
N HIS A 220 4.86 6.48 -20.01
CA HIS A 220 4.76 5.12 -19.49
C HIS A 220 6.04 4.31 -19.70
N ARG A 221 6.61 4.37 -20.91
CA ARG A 221 7.88 3.68 -21.20
C ARG A 221 9.05 4.22 -20.37
N THR A 222 9.08 5.52 -20.11
CA THR A 222 10.12 6.14 -19.28
C THR A 222 9.95 5.70 -17.83
N ALA A 223 8.74 5.81 -17.27
CA ALA A 223 8.46 5.44 -15.89
C ALA A 223 8.68 3.95 -15.58
N LEU A 224 8.59 3.06 -16.57
CA LEU A 224 8.89 1.63 -16.42
C LEU A 224 10.39 1.28 -16.38
N ARG A 225 11.26 2.23 -16.75
CA ARG A 225 12.73 2.07 -16.80
C ARG A 225 13.43 2.57 -15.54
N ASP A 226 12.82 3.51 -14.84
CA ASP A 226 13.30 4.09 -13.57
C ASP A 226 12.90 3.22 -12.36
#